data_AF-A0AAW5MYV6-F1
#
_entry.id   AF-A0AAW5MYV6-F1
#
_cell.length_a   1.000
_cell.length_b   1.000
_cell.length_c   1.000
_cell.angle_alpha   90.00
_cell.angle_beta   90.00
_cell.angle_gamma   90.00
#
_symmetry.space_group_name_H-M   'P 1'
#
loop_
_entity.id
_entity.type
_entity.pdbx_description
1 polymer ?
#
loop_
_entity_poly.entity_id
_entity_poly.type
_entity_poly.pdbx_seq_one_letter_code
_entity_poly.pdbx_strand_id
1 'polypeptide(L)' 'MVSIAGLDHMVMTGIPLKELGERIADLSQQRIELRDAIDFLLNGY' A
#
# COMPACT_ATOMS: atom_id res chain seq x y z
N MET A 1 20.58 -24.80 12.06
CA MET A 1 21.61 -23.79 11.77
C MET A 1 20.97 -22.76 10.87
N VAL A 2 20.65 -21.59 11.42
CA VAL A 2 19.92 -20.50 10.75
C VAL A 2 20.92 -19.68 9.93
N SER A 3 20.64 -19.42 8.66
CA SER A 3 21.29 -18.38 7.87
C SER A 3 20.23 -17.36 7.47
N ILE A 4 20.13 -16.28 8.25
CA ILE A 4 19.40 -15.08 7.86
C ILE A 4 20.36 -14.32 6.94
N ALA A 5 20.22 -14.51 5.64
CA ALA A 5 20.83 -13.63 4.65
C ALA A 5 20.04 -12.31 4.68
N GLY A 6 20.65 -11.28 5.26
CA GLY A 6 20.05 -9.99 5.48
C GLY A 6 19.79 -9.20 4.19
N LEU A 7 18.93 -8.18 4.37
CA LEU A 7 18.50 -7.17 3.41
C LEU A 7 17.57 -7.69 2.31
N ASP A 8 16.27 -7.38 2.44
CA ASP A 8 15.29 -7.14 1.34
C ASP A 8 13.82 -7.25 1.81
N HIS A 9 13.56 -7.34 3.12
CA HIS A 9 12.25 -6.99 3.69
C HIS A 9 12.02 -5.46 3.71
N MET A 10 12.46 -4.73 2.67
CA MET A 10 11.79 -3.47 2.37
C MET A 10 10.36 -3.83 2.07
N VAL A 11 9.45 -3.29 2.86
CA VAL A 11 8.00 -3.44 2.78
C VAL A 11 7.54 -3.27 1.33
N MET A 12 7.44 -4.36 0.58
CA MET A 12 6.88 -4.37 -0.78
C MET A 12 5.36 -4.41 -0.63
N THR A 13 4.77 -3.31 -0.14
CA THR A 13 3.32 -3.13 -0.18
C THR A 13 2.90 -2.81 -1.61
N GLY A 14 2.30 -3.79 -2.27
CA GLY A 14 1.75 -3.65 -3.62
C GLY A 14 1.20 -4.99 -4.10
N ILE A 15 0.03 -4.96 -4.74
CA ILE A 15 -0.54 -6.14 -5.39
C ILE A 15 0.16 -6.29 -6.75
N PRO A 16 0.75 -7.46 -7.08
CA PRO A 16 1.28 -7.71 -8.42
C PRO A 16 0.22 -7.42 -9.49
N LEU A 17 0.60 -6.78 -10.59
CA LEU A 17 -0.37 -6.39 -11.64
C LEU A 17 -1.15 -7.60 -12.19
N LYS A 18 -0.52 -8.78 -12.23
CA LYS A 18 -1.14 -10.06 -12.62
C LYS A 18 -2.27 -10.53 -11.68
N GLU A 19 -2.31 -10.01 -10.45
CA GLU A 19 -3.30 -10.31 -9.41
C GLU A 19 -4.32 -9.18 -9.27
N LEU A 20 -4.11 -8.04 -9.94
CA LEU A 20 -5.08 -6.96 -10.00
C LEU A 20 -6.22 -7.35 -10.96
N GLY A 21 -7.41 -7.55 -10.40
CA GLY A 21 -8.61 -7.83 -11.18
C GLY A 21 -9.12 -6.61 -11.97
N GLU A 22 -10.26 -6.79 -12.63
CA GLU A 22 -10.91 -5.74 -13.41
C GLU A 22 -11.30 -4.53 -12.56
N ARG A 23 -11.24 -3.34 -13.17
CA ARG A 23 -11.63 -2.09 -12.50
C ARG A 23 -13.16 -2.05 -12.32
N ILE A 24 -13.61 -2.05 -11.07
CA ILE A 24 -15.05 -2.00 -10.75
C ILE A 24 -15.57 -0.61 -10.38
N ALA A 25 -14.68 0.31 -10.00
CA ALA A 25 -15.06 1.65 -9.55
C ALA A 25 -13.95 2.68 -9.81
N ASP A 26 -14.34 3.95 -9.84
CA ASP A 26 -13.44 5.10 -9.83
C ASP A 26 -13.60 5.88 -8.52
N LEU A 27 -12.57 5.87 -7.70
CA LEU A 27 -12.53 6.60 -6.42
C LEU A 27 -11.83 7.95 -6.53
N SER A 28 -11.61 8.47 -7.74
CA SER A 28 -10.91 9.75 -7.95
C SER A 28 -11.60 10.93 -7.26
N GLN A 29 -12.92 10.86 -7.04
CA GLN A 29 -13.67 11.91 -6.33
C GLN A 29 -13.39 11.91 -4.82
N GLN A 30 -13.04 10.76 -4.23
CA GLN A 30 -12.73 10.62 -2.80
C GLN A 30 -11.24 10.86 -2.51
N ARG A 31 -10.47 11.40 -3.47
CA ARG A 31 -9.02 11.60 -3.36
C ARG A 31 -8.63 12.37 -2.09
N ILE A 32 -9.41 13.38 -1.71
CA ILE A 32 -9.14 14.21 -0.54
C ILE A 32 -9.27 13.38 0.73
N GLU A 33 -10.40 12.70 0.91
CA GLU A 33 -10.66 11.85 2.07
C GLU A 33 -9.64 10.71 2.20
N LEU A 34 -9.29 10.07 1.09
CA LEU A 34 -8.28 9.00 1.07
C LEU A 34 -6.89 9.51 1.44
N ARG A 35 -6.50 10.71 0.96
CA ARG A 35 -5.22 11.31 1.33
C ARG A 35 -5.20 11.65 2.82
N ASP A 36 -6.24 12.31 3.31
CA ASP A 36 -6.31 12.73 4.70
C ASP A 36 -6.28 11.52 5.65
N ALA A 37 -6.89 10.40 5.27
CA ALA A 37 -6.80 9.13 6.00
C ALA A 37 -5.37 8.54 6.01
N ILE A 38 -4.63 8.63 4.89
CA ILE A 38 -3.22 8.21 4.83
C ILE A 38 -2.35 9.14 5.68
N ASP A 39 -2.58 10.45 5.60
CA ASP A 39 -1.84 11.44 6.38
C ASP A 39 -2.03 11.20 7.88
N PHE A 40 -3.26 10.90 8.31
CA PHE A 40 -3.56 10.47 9.68
C PHE A 40 -2.87 9.16 10.06
N LEU A 41 -2.85 8.15 9.17
CA LEU A 41 -2.19 6.87 9.45
C LEU A 41 -0.67 7.04 9.66
N LEU A 42 -0.04 7.90 8.86
CA LEU A 42 1.41 8.12 8.90
C LEU A 42 1.85 9.03 10.03
N ASN A 43 1.12 10.12 10.26
CA ASN A 43 1.54 11.18 11.17
C ASN A 43 0.78 11.17 12.50
N GLY A 44 -0.34 10.44 12.60
CA GLY A 44 -1.23 10.52 13.75
C GLY A 44 -1.96 11.86 13.82
N TYR A 45 -2.21 12.31 15.05
CA TYR A 45 -2.66 13.67 15.37
C TYR A 45 -1.49 14.54 15.82
#